data_AF-A0AAJ4Y9F3-F1
#
_entry.id   AF-A0AAJ4Y9F3-F1
#
_cell.length_a   1.000
_cell.length_b   1.000
_cell.length_c   1.000
_cell.angle_alpha   90.00
_cell.angle_beta   90.00
_cell.angle_gamma   90.00
#
_symmetry.space_group_name_H-M   'P 1'
#
loop_
_entity.id
_entity.type
_entity.pdbx_description
1 polymer ?
#
loop_
_entity_poly.entity_id
_entity_poly.type
_entity_poly.pdbx_seq_one_letter_code
_entity_poly.pdbx_strand_id
1 'polypeptide(L)' 'MSNSSGPDGQAPRALDEVNDLIRRLMDEPASITRAEKYRHLLSLWSQLSRDDVITAA' A
#
# COMPACT_ATOMS: atom_id res chain seq x y z
N MET A 1 23.62 -15.72 -18.68
CA MET A 1 22.33 -15.03 -18.73
C MET A 1 22.13 -14.39 -17.37
N SER A 2 22.51 -13.12 -17.25
CA SER A 2 22.39 -12.37 -16.01
C SER A 2 21.09 -11.58 -16.08
N ASN A 3 20.12 -11.95 -15.26
CA ASN A 3 18.87 -11.23 -15.14
C ASN A 3 19.18 -9.92 -14.42
N SER A 4 19.29 -8.85 -15.19
CA SER A 4 19.33 -7.48 -14.68
C SER A 4 17.99 -7.16 -14.03
N SER A 5 17.86 -7.40 -12.73
CA SER A 5 16.82 -6.78 -11.92
C SER A 5 17.14 -5.28 -11.84
N GLY A 6 16.62 -4.51 -12.79
CA GLY A 6 16.60 -3.05 -12.71
C GLY A 6 15.78 -2.58 -11.51
N PRO A 7 15.92 -1.32 -11.06
CA PRO A 7 15.26 -0.77 -9.88
C PRO A 7 13.77 -0.45 -10.15
N ASP A 8 13.09 -1.33 -10.87
CA ASP A 8 11.69 -1.18 -11.23
C ASP A 8 10.81 -1.76 -10.13
N GLY A 9 10.18 -0.88 -9.36
CA GLY A 9 8.87 -1.17 -8.80
C GLY A 9 8.82 -1.83 -7.41
N GLN A 10 9.87 -1.71 -6.59
CA GLN A 10 9.68 -2.03 -5.18
C GLN A 10 8.91 -0.90 -4.51
N ALA A 11 7.62 -1.16 -4.26
CA ALA A 11 6.85 -0.31 -3.38
C ALA A 11 7.60 -0.21 -2.04
N PRO A 12 7.76 0.98 -1.47
CA PRO A 12 8.39 1.17 -0.18
C PRO A 12 7.69 0.31 0.86
N ARG A 13 8.47 -0.27 1.77
CA ARG A 13 8.01 -1.26 2.76
C ARG A 13 6.73 -0.85 3.51
N ALA A 14 6.56 0.45 3.75
CA ALA A 14 5.37 1.00 4.38
C ALA A 14 4.09 0.88 3.51
N LEU A 15 4.19 1.05 2.19
CA LEU A 15 3.07 0.82 1.27
C LEU A 15 2.70 -0.66 1.16
N ASP A 16 3.69 -1.56 1.17
CA ASP A 16 3.45 -3.01 1.19
C ASP A 16 2.69 -3.43 2.45
N GLU A 17 3.06 -2.91 3.62
CA GLU A 17 2.36 -3.17 4.88
C GLU A 17 0.90 -2.71 4.83
N VAL A 18 0.62 -1.54 4.24
CA VAL A 18 -0.76 -1.04 4.07
C VAL A 18 -1.55 -1.91 3.09
N ASN A 19 -0.92 -2.34 1.99
CA ASN A 19 -1.57 -3.21 1.01
C ASN A 19 -1.95 -4.57 1.63
N ASP A 20 -1.09 -5.13 2.48
CA ASP A 20 -1.37 -6.39 3.16
C ASP A 20 -2.49 -6.26 4.20
N LEU A 21 -2.57 -5.13 4.90
CA LEU A 21 -3.69 -4.83 5.79
C LEU A 21 -5.01 -4.70 5.03
N ILE A 22 -4.98 -4.07 3.85
CA ILE A 22 -6.16 -3.99 2.96
C ILE A 22 -6.60 -5.39 2.52
N ARG A 23 -5.66 -6.27 2.11
CA ARG A 23 -5.98 -7.65 1.70
C ARG A 23 -6.67 -8.42 2.83
N ARG A 24 -6.09 -8.40 4.04
CA ARG A 24 -6.68 -9.05 5.22
C ARG A 24 -8.05 -8.48 5.57
N LEU A 25 -8.25 -7.18 5.39
CA LEU A 25 -9.54 -6.54 5.64
C LEU A 25 -10.60 -6.99 4.65
N MET A 26 -10.25 -7.29 3.40
CA MET A 26 -11.19 -7.79 2.39
C MET A 26 -11.67 -9.22 2.68
N ASP A 27 -10.91 -10.00 3.45
CA ASP A 27 -11.33 -11.32 3.94
C ASP A 27 -12.40 -11.21 5.05
N GLU A 28 -12.56 -10.06 5.70
CA GLU A 28 -13.61 -9.82 6.68
C GLU A 28 -14.98 -9.62 5.99
N PRO A 29 -16.10 -10.06 6.60
CA PRO A 29 -17.45 -9.79 6.10
C PRO A 29 -17.75 -8.29 5.91
N ALA A 30 -18.60 -7.98 4.95
CA ALA A 30 -19.00 -6.60 4.68
C ALA A 30 -19.74 -5.99 5.88
N SER A 31 -19.17 -4.93 6.43
CA SER A 31 -19.74 -4.17 7.54
C SER A 31 -19.37 -2.70 7.42
N ILE A 32 -20.12 -1.84 8.13
CA ILE A 32 -19.81 -0.40 8.25
C ILE A 32 -18.40 -0.22 8.84
N THR A 33 -18.06 -0.99 9.87
CA THR A 33 -16.73 -0.98 10.48
C THR A 33 -15.62 -1.35 9.49
N ARG A 34 -15.85 -2.33 8.60
CA ARG A 34 -14.91 -2.68 7.53
C ARG A 34 -14.71 -1.51 6.57
N ALA A 35 -15.79 -0.83 6.19
CA ALA A 35 -15.72 0.33 5.30
C ALA A 35 -14.95 1.51 5.92
N GLU A 36 -15.14 1.77 7.22
CA GLU A 36 -14.39 2.81 7.95
C GLU A 36 -12.90 2.48 8.04
N LYS A 37 -12.55 1.24 8.41
CA LYS A 37 -11.16 0.76 8.40
C LYS A 37 -10.53 0.88 7.02
N TYR A 38 -11.27 0.49 5.97
CA TYR A 38 -10.79 0.56 4.60
C TYR A 38 -10.52 2.02 4.17
N ARG A 39 -11.43 2.94 4.50
CA ARG A 39 -11.25 4.37 4.26
C ARG A 39 -10.00 4.92 4.97
N HIS A 40 -9.74 4.48 6.20
CA HIS A 40 -8.54 4.88 6.93
C HIS A 40 -7.25 4.38 6.25
N LEU A 41 -7.23 3.11 5.82
CA LEU A 41 -6.10 2.53 5.10
C LEU A 41 -5.84 3.22 3.76
N LEU A 42 -6.89 3.60 3.02
CA LEU A 42 -6.73 4.38 1.78
C LEU A 42 -6.16 5.77 2.02
N SER A 43 -6.55 6.44 3.11
CA SER A 43 -5.94 7.72 3.49
C SER A 43 -4.47 7.57 3.83
N LEU A 44 -4.08 6.50 4.51
CA LEU A 44 -2.69 6.21 4.85
C LEU A 44 -1.87 5.88 3.60
N TRP A 45 -2.40 5.05 2.71
CA TRP A 45 -1.78 4.72 1.43
C TRP A 45 -1.53 5.98 0.57
N SER A 46 -2.51 6.89 0.51
CA SER A 46 -2.41 8.16 -0.23
C SER A 46 -1.32 9.10 0.33
N GLN A 47 -1.11 9.09 1.66
CA GLN A 47 -0.05 9.88 2.29
C GLN A 47 1.33 9.31 1.95
N LEU A 48 1.52 8.01 2.18
CA LEU A 48 2.78 7.32 1.91
C LEU A 48 3.16 7.41 0.43
N SER A 49 2.20 7.18 -0.47
CA SER A 49 2.42 7.28 -1.92
C SER A 49 2.85 8.68 -2.38
N ARG A 50 2.57 9.74 -1.62
CA ARG A 50 3.05 11.10 -1.95
C ARG A 50 4.47 11.32 -1.47
N ASP A 51 4.84 10.80 -0.31
CA ASP A 51 6.20 10.93 0.24
C ASP A 51 7.23 10.20 -0.62
N ASP A 52 6.85 9.07 -1.23
CA ASP A 52 7.72 8.32 -2.12
C ASP A 52 7.98 9.01 -3.47
N VAL A 53 7.00 9.77 -3.95
CA VAL A 53 7.16 10.57 -5.18
C VAL A 53 8.14 11.74 -4.96
N ILE A 54 8.25 12.27 -3.73
CA ILE A 54 9.14 13.40 -3.41
C ILE A 54 10.62 12.97 -3.36
N THR A 55 10.91 11.68 -3.11
CA THR A 55 12.29 11.17 -2.99
C THR A 55 12.94 10.85 -4.35
N ALA A 56 12.21 10.99 -5.46
CA ALA A 56 12.69 10.62 -6.80
C ALA A 56 13.30 11.78 -7.64
N ALA A 57 13.77 12.87 -7.02
CA ALA A 57 14.27 14.07 -7.73
C ALA A 57 15.77 14.35 -7.53
#